data_AF-A0A936B0H2-F1
#
_entry.id   AF-A0A936B0H2-F1
#
_cell.length_a   1.000
_cell.length_b   1.000
_cell.length_c   1.000
_cell.angle_alpha   90.00
_cell.angle_beta   90.00
_cell.angle_gamma   90.00
#
_symmetry.space_group_name_H-M   'P 1'
#
loop_
_entity.id
_entity.type
_entity.pdbx_description
1 polymer ?
#
loop_
_entity_poly.entity_id
_entity_poly.type
_entity_poly.pdbx_seq_one_letter_code
_entity_poly.pdbx_strand_id
1 'polypeptide(L)'
;MKPTSIITRLMIAFGITMLAFAVTPPCLGQTKPDGRQLDKQWAQFRGLNGSGASKQAPPAQFGPDRNVLWKISTPVGHSSPVVWGNHIFLTGYEPESKTLLALAYHARTGKLLWKRNIPAVGIEKTHKVSNPATSTPVTDGERVYYYFASAGIFVFKFDGTPVWNFPFPTIETANGSGTSPMIAGELLVLNRDELAKATLIALDRRTGKEAWRYVNNVNPRGPGGQSYATPVLWKGNIVLHRRDEVVAHSLADGTRVWWVTVPSSGAATPVATDDALYVATLDSGRRT
;
A
#
# COMPACT_ATOMS: atom_id res chain seq x y z
N MET A 1 49.34 -15.43 46.33
CA MET A 1 50.70 -15.30 45.75
C MET A 1 50.88 -16.44 44.74
N LYS A 2 51.13 -16.11 43.46
CA LYS A 2 51.33 -16.95 42.25
C LYS A 2 50.11 -17.69 41.63
N PRO A 3 50.06 -17.90 40.30
CA PRO A 3 50.38 -16.95 39.23
C PRO A 3 49.33 -16.89 38.09
N THR A 4 49.45 -15.81 37.33
CA THR A 4 48.70 -15.35 36.16
C THR A 4 48.90 -16.24 34.92
N SER A 5 47.85 -16.40 34.10
CA SER A 5 47.95 -16.80 32.69
C SER A 5 46.90 -16.04 31.87
N ILE A 6 47.37 -15.06 31.10
CA ILE A 6 46.61 -14.29 30.12
C ILE A 6 46.77 -15.01 28.79
N ILE A 7 45.70 -15.61 28.28
CA ILE A 7 45.63 -16.10 26.91
C ILE A 7 45.03 -15.00 26.06
N THR A 8 45.89 -14.34 25.28
CA THR A 8 45.51 -13.37 24.25
C THR A 8 44.89 -14.14 23.07
N ARG A 9 43.56 -14.04 22.90
CA ARG A 9 42.89 -14.45 21.67
C ARG A 9 42.74 -13.25 20.75
N LEU A 10 43.60 -13.21 19.73
CA LEU A 10 43.45 -12.39 18.55
C LEU A 10 42.38 -13.04 17.66
N MET A 11 41.20 -12.42 17.55
CA MET A 11 40.26 -12.75 16.46
C MET A 11 39.91 -11.50 15.67
N ILE A 12 40.35 -11.56 14.43
CA ILE A 12 40.20 -10.67 13.29
C ILE A 12 38.74 -10.22 13.15
N ALA A 13 38.50 -8.92 13.29
CA ALA A 13 37.23 -8.31 12.94
C ALA A 13 37.13 -8.21 11.41
N PHE A 14 36.32 -9.08 10.79
CA PHE A 14 35.85 -8.86 9.44
C PHE A 14 34.85 -7.70 9.49
N GLY A 15 35.33 -6.50 9.11
CA GLY A 15 34.47 -5.35 8.86
C GLY A 15 33.59 -5.62 7.65
N ILE A 16 32.39 -6.15 7.88
CA ILE A 16 31.30 -6.03 6.92
C ILE A 16 30.90 -4.56 6.97
N THR A 17 31.38 -3.79 6.00
CA THR A 17 30.86 -2.46 5.71
C THR A 17 29.41 -2.64 5.28
N MET A 18 28.49 -2.65 6.25
CA MET A 18 27.08 -2.38 5.97
C MET A 18 27.04 -1.00 5.35
N LEU A 19 26.87 -0.95 4.03
CA LEU A 19 26.43 0.26 3.36
C LEU A 19 25.03 0.53 3.92
N ALA A 20 24.97 1.32 4.99
CA ALA A 20 23.72 1.89 5.46
C ALA A 20 23.26 2.82 4.34
N PHE A 21 22.41 2.30 3.45
CA PHE A 21 21.59 3.16 2.62
C PHE A 21 20.76 3.97 3.61
N ALA A 22 21.15 5.22 3.82
CA ALA A 22 20.34 6.18 4.53
C ALA A 22 19.02 6.27 3.75
N VAL A 23 18.01 5.53 4.18
CA VAL A 23 16.64 5.70 3.73
C VAL A 23 16.22 7.02 4.32
N THR A 24 16.51 8.11 3.61
CA THR A 24 15.99 9.43 3.94
C THR A 24 14.48 9.25 4.05
N PRO A 25 13.85 9.57 5.20
CA PRO A 25 12.40 9.60 5.29
C PRO A 25 11.87 10.49 4.15
N PRO A 26 10.65 10.23 3.64
CA PRO A 26 10.10 10.98 2.50
C PRO A 26 10.00 12.46 2.87
N CYS A 27 11.07 13.19 2.56
CA CYS A 27 11.14 14.62 2.76
C CYS A 27 10.18 15.23 1.75
N LEU A 28 9.30 16.09 2.24
CA LEU A 28 8.43 16.92 1.42
C LEU A 28 9.30 17.64 0.38
N GLY A 29 9.00 17.44 -0.91
CA GLY A 29 9.76 18.04 -2.02
C GLY A 29 10.67 17.10 -2.82
N GLN A 30 10.54 15.77 -2.69
CA GLN A 30 11.23 14.86 -3.61
C GLN A 30 10.78 15.09 -5.05
N THR A 31 11.73 15.51 -5.89
CA THR A 31 11.56 15.59 -7.34
C THR A 31 11.79 14.20 -7.93
N LYS A 32 10.88 13.76 -8.78
CA LYS A 32 10.89 12.43 -9.38
C LYS A 32 11.65 12.46 -10.72
N PRO A 33 12.04 11.31 -11.29
CA PRO A 33 12.83 11.26 -12.52
C PRO A 33 12.19 12.02 -13.70
N ASP A 34 10.88 12.18 -13.69
CA ASP A 34 10.11 12.96 -14.66
C ASP A 34 10.06 14.47 -14.36
N GLY A 35 10.84 14.94 -13.39
CA GLY A 35 10.93 16.34 -12.96
C GLY A 35 9.78 16.82 -12.08
N ARG A 36 8.79 15.97 -11.74
CA ARG A 36 7.63 16.38 -10.94
C ARG A 36 7.88 16.24 -9.45
N GLN A 37 7.35 17.18 -8.67
CA GLN A 37 7.40 17.12 -7.21
C GLN A 37 6.27 16.25 -6.67
N LEU A 38 6.63 15.29 -5.81
CA LEU A 38 5.69 14.30 -5.27
C LEU A 38 4.54 14.92 -4.46
N ASP A 39 4.82 16.00 -3.71
CA ASP A 39 3.85 16.71 -2.88
C ASP A 39 2.82 17.52 -3.70
N LYS A 40 3.08 17.71 -4.99
CA LYS A 40 2.13 18.27 -5.95
C LYS A 40 1.29 17.21 -6.67
N GLN A 41 1.53 15.92 -6.40
CA GLN A 41 0.78 14.80 -6.97
C GLN A 41 -0.11 14.12 -5.92
N TRP A 42 -1.00 13.24 -6.38
CA TRP A 42 -1.80 12.36 -5.54
C TRP A 42 -1.53 10.90 -5.91
N ALA A 43 -0.32 10.44 -5.59
CA ALA A 43 0.28 9.24 -6.18
C ALA A 43 -0.24 7.89 -5.64
N GLN A 44 -1.04 7.89 -4.58
CA GLN A 44 -1.49 6.67 -3.89
C GLN A 44 -2.79 6.90 -3.13
N PHE A 45 -3.32 5.82 -2.50
CA PHE A 45 -4.46 5.91 -1.58
C PHE A 45 -4.25 7.02 -0.55
N ARG A 46 -5.22 7.93 -0.45
CA ARG A 46 -5.19 9.09 0.45
C ARG A 46 -3.95 10.00 0.28
N GLY A 47 -3.34 10.04 -0.92
CA GLY A 47 -2.28 10.98 -1.24
C GLY A 47 -0.96 10.68 -0.51
N LEU A 48 -0.15 11.71 -0.26
CA LEU A 48 1.19 11.54 0.29
C LEU A 48 1.14 10.77 1.64
N ASN A 49 1.82 9.64 1.67
CA ASN A 49 1.90 8.71 2.81
C ASN A 49 0.54 8.28 3.38
N GLY A 50 -0.53 8.31 2.59
CA GLY A 50 -1.86 7.90 3.05
C GLY A 50 -2.54 8.85 4.03
N SER A 51 -2.04 10.09 4.18
CA SER A 51 -2.52 11.05 5.18
C SER A 51 -3.94 11.57 4.92
N GLY A 52 -4.34 11.66 3.65
CA GLY A 52 -5.58 12.31 3.22
C GLY A 52 -5.49 13.84 3.21
N ALA A 53 -4.28 14.39 3.37
CA ALA A 53 -4.04 15.83 3.36
C ALA A 53 -3.22 16.24 2.13
N SER A 54 -3.47 17.45 1.64
CA SER A 54 -2.65 18.12 0.63
C SER A 54 -2.23 19.48 1.14
N LYS A 55 -1.02 19.91 0.79
CA LYS A 55 -0.56 21.29 1.01
C LYS A 55 -1.06 22.26 -0.07
N GLN A 56 -1.73 21.73 -1.10
CA GLN A 56 -2.37 22.54 -2.12
C GLN A 56 -3.65 23.17 -1.55
N ALA A 57 -4.22 24.13 -2.27
CA ALA A 57 -5.48 24.78 -1.92
C ALA A 57 -6.61 24.23 -2.81
N PRO A 58 -7.16 23.03 -2.53
CA PRO A 58 -8.28 22.52 -3.29
C PRO A 58 -9.51 23.43 -3.11
N PRO A 59 -10.46 23.44 -4.06
CA PRO A 59 -11.66 24.27 -3.95
C PRO A 59 -12.47 23.91 -2.71
N ALA A 60 -12.73 24.87 -1.83
CA ALA A 60 -13.54 24.68 -0.62
C ALA A 60 -15.04 24.53 -0.92
N GLN A 61 -15.46 24.96 -2.11
CA GLN A 61 -16.84 24.87 -2.57
C GLN A 61 -16.86 24.01 -3.83
N PHE A 62 -17.48 22.84 -3.75
CA PHE A 62 -17.59 21.90 -4.86
C PHE A 62 -18.92 21.16 -4.76
N GLY A 63 -19.55 20.91 -5.91
CA GLY A 63 -20.81 20.17 -5.97
C GLY A 63 -21.20 19.91 -7.43
N PRO A 64 -22.24 19.10 -7.71
CA PRO A 64 -22.61 18.70 -9.06
C PRO A 64 -22.72 19.85 -10.07
N ASP A 65 -23.17 21.02 -9.61
CA ASP A 65 -23.38 22.23 -10.43
C ASP A 65 -22.36 23.35 -10.14
N ARG A 66 -21.33 23.09 -9.33
CA ARG A 66 -20.39 24.12 -8.85
C ARG A 66 -18.94 23.65 -8.88
N ASN A 67 -18.09 24.41 -9.58
CA ASN A 67 -16.66 24.14 -9.70
C ASN A 67 -16.34 22.73 -10.26
N VAL A 68 -17.25 22.17 -11.07
CA VAL A 68 -17.03 20.92 -11.83
C VAL A 68 -16.49 21.27 -13.21
N LEU A 69 -15.28 20.80 -13.52
CA LEU A 69 -14.69 20.99 -14.85
C LEU A 69 -15.20 19.98 -15.86
N TRP A 70 -15.41 18.74 -15.44
CA TRP A 70 -15.94 17.66 -16.25
C TRP A 70 -16.44 16.53 -15.36
N LYS A 71 -17.30 15.68 -15.91
CA LYS A 71 -17.79 14.45 -15.30
C LYS A 71 -17.91 13.38 -16.38
N ILE A 72 -17.49 12.17 -16.06
CA ILE A 72 -17.62 10.99 -16.93
C ILE A 72 -18.22 9.84 -16.15
N SER A 73 -18.87 8.91 -16.85
CA SER A 73 -19.19 7.60 -16.30
C SER A 73 -17.94 6.71 -16.31
N THR A 74 -17.76 5.93 -15.24
CA THR A 74 -16.70 4.94 -15.12
C THR A 74 -17.31 3.56 -14.87
N PRO A 75 -16.58 2.46 -15.16
CA PRO A 75 -16.90 1.15 -14.62
C PRO A 75 -17.03 1.20 -13.08
N VAL A 76 -17.73 0.22 -12.50
CA VAL A 76 -17.95 0.16 -11.06
C VAL A 76 -16.61 -0.09 -10.34
N GLY A 77 -16.31 0.68 -9.30
CA GLY A 77 -15.08 0.52 -8.51
C GLY A 77 -15.11 1.44 -7.29
N HIS A 78 -14.34 1.09 -6.26
CA HIS A 78 -14.24 1.87 -5.01
C HIS A 78 -12.84 2.44 -4.77
N SER A 79 -11.92 2.30 -5.74
CA SER A 79 -10.63 2.97 -5.66
C SER A 79 -10.78 4.48 -5.60
N SER A 80 -9.88 5.11 -4.85
CA SER A 80 -9.67 6.55 -4.97
C SER A 80 -8.89 6.85 -6.25
N PRO A 81 -9.12 8.01 -6.90
CA PRO A 81 -8.30 8.43 -8.03
C PRO A 81 -6.86 8.68 -7.60
N VAL A 82 -5.92 8.09 -8.33
CA VAL A 82 -4.50 8.49 -8.28
C VAL A 82 -4.25 9.50 -9.39
N VAL A 83 -3.69 10.66 -9.06
CA VAL A 83 -3.44 11.75 -10.00
C VAL A 83 -1.93 12.00 -10.12
N TRP A 84 -1.41 11.90 -11.35
CA TRP A 84 -0.03 12.22 -11.66
C TRP A 84 0.10 12.98 -12.98
N GLY A 85 0.47 14.26 -12.89
CA GLY A 85 0.52 15.15 -14.04
C GLY A 85 -0.85 15.22 -14.75
N ASN A 86 -0.91 14.75 -15.99
CA ASN A 86 -2.15 14.71 -16.78
C ASN A 86 -2.85 13.33 -16.75
N HIS A 87 -2.47 12.43 -15.85
CA HIS A 87 -3.07 11.10 -15.74
C HIS A 87 -3.90 10.95 -14.46
N ILE A 88 -5.02 10.26 -14.58
CA ILE A 88 -5.81 9.70 -13.48
C ILE A 88 -5.80 8.19 -13.63
N PHE A 89 -5.46 7.46 -12.58
CA PHE A 89 -5.48 6.00 -12.55
C PHE A 89 -6.54 5.49 -11.58
N LEU A 90 -7.30 4.49 -12.01
CA LEU A 90 -8.40 3.87 -11.27
C LEU A 90 -8.43 2.34 -11.48
N THR A 91 -8.92 1.62 -10.48
CA THR A 91 -9.39 0.24 -10.67
C THR A 91 -10.89 0.23 -10.97
N GLY A 92 -11.33 -0.71 -11.79
CA GLY A 92 -12.74 -0.92 -12.12
C GLY A 92 -13.10 -2.39 -12.24
N TYR A 93 -14.40 -2.65 -12.30
CA TYR A 93 -14.99 -3.97 -12.42
C TYR A 93 -16.24 -3.92 -13.30
N GLU A 94 -16.37 -4.90 -14.19
CA GLU A 94 -17.56 -5.14 -15.02
C GLU A 94 -18.26 -6.42 -14.49
N PRO A 95 -19.38 -6.31 -13.75
CA PRO A 95 -20.04 -7.44 -13.09
C PRO A 95 -20.56 -8.51 -14.04
N GLU A 96 -21.09 -8.11 -15.19
CA GLU A 96 -21.73 -9.00 -16.18
C GLU A 96 -20.70 -9.97 -16.77
N SER A 97 -19.51 -9.46 -17.08
CA SER A 97 -18.39 -10.24 -17.63
C SER A 97 -17.44 -10.76 -16.55
N LYS A 98 -17.65 -10.38 -15.29
CA LYS A 98 -16.73 -10.61 -14.15
C LYS A 98 -15.30 -10.14 -14.44
N THR A 99 -15.14 -9.02 -15.16
CA THR A 99 -13.83 -8.54 -15.61
C THR A 99 -13.29 -7.45 -14.68
N LEU A 100 -12.07 -7.65 -14.18
CA LEU A 100 -11.30 -6.62 -13.46
C LEU A 100 -10.59 -5.70 -14.45
N LEU A 101 -10.50 -4.41 -14.13
CA LEU A 101 -10.00 -3.38 -15.04
C LEU A 101 -8.94 -2.49 -14.38
N ALA A 102 -7.81 -2.36 -15.05
CA ALA A 102 -6.88 -1.25 -14.82
C ALA A 102 -7.19 -0.13 -15.83
N LEU A 103 -7.39 1.09 -15.31
CA LEU A 103 -7.87 2.23 -16.09
C LEU A 103 -6.92 3.42 -15.97
N ALA A 104 -6.77 4.16 -17.07
CA ALA A 104 -6.17 5.48 -17.08
C ALA A 104 -7.01 6.47 -17.88
N TYR A 105 -7.11 7.70 -17.35
CA TYR A 105 -7.83 8.81 -17.93
C TYR A 105 -6.96 10.05 -17.99
N HIS A 106 -7.29 10.97 -18.89
CA HIS A 106 -6.65 12.28 -18.98
C HIS A 106 -7.25 13.24 -17.94
N ALA A 107 -6.42 13.73 -17.01
CA ALA A 107 -6.86 14.47 -15.83
C ALA A 107 -7.61 15.78 -16.11
N ARG A 108 -7.37 16.41 -17.27
CA ARG A 108 -8.02 17.69 -17.61
C ARG A 108 -9.32 17.53 -18.39
N THR A 109 -9.55 16.37 -19.00
CA THR A 109 -10.66 16.18 -19.95
C THR A 109 -11.54 14.99 -19.61
N GLY A 110 -11.12 14.13 -18.69
CA GLY A 110 -11.80 12.86 -18.39
C GLY A 110 -11.71 11.83 -19.51
N LYS A 111 -10.98 12.09 -20.61
CA LYS A 111 -10.87 11.15 -21.74
C LYS A 111 -10.18 9.86 -21.28
N LEU A 112 -10.77 8.70 -21.57
CA LEU A 112 -10.12 7.40 -21.38
C LEU A 112 -8.86 7.34 -22.26
N LEU A 113 -7.71 7.11 -21.64
CA LEU A 113 -6.44 6.93 -22.33
C LEU A 113 -6.24 5.47 -22.70
N TRP A 114 -6.47 4.57 -21.75
CA TRP A 114 -6.44 3.14 -21.98
C TRP A 114 -7.23 2.38 -20.92
N LYS A 115 -7.66 1.17 -21.30
CA LYS A 115 -8.29 0.16 -20.47
C LYS A 115 -7.54 -1.15 -20.64
N ARG A 116 -7.25 -1.86 -19.54
CA ARG A 116 -6.65 -3.19 -19.54
C ARG A 116 -7.52 -4.14 -18.75
N ASN A 117 -7.90 -5.24 -19.39
CA ASN A 117 -8.61 -6.33 -18.74
C ASN A 117 -7.58 -7.15 -17.95
N ILE A 118 -7.90 -7.44 -16.69
CA ILE A 118 -7.03 -8.17 -15.79
C ILE A 118 -7.57 -9.59 -15.62
N PRO A 119 -6.79 -10.62 -15.98
CA PRO A 119 -7.23 -11.99 -15.87
C PRO A 119 -7.34 -12.40 -14.40
N ALA A 120 -8.45 -13.05 -14.04
CA ALA A 120 -8.66 -13.66 -12.73
C ALA A 120 -9.23 -15.06 -12.91
N VAL A 121 -8.72 -16.03 -12.13
CA VAL A 121 -9.24 -17.41 -12.12
C VAL A 121 -10.65 -17.44 -11.50
N GLY A 122 -10.89 -16.57 -10.52
CA GLY A 122 -12.17 -16.34 -9.89
C GLY A 122 -12.20 -14.97 -9.23
N ILE A 123 -13.40 -14.50 -8.89
CA ILE A 123 -13.61 -13.24 -8.20
C ILE A 123 -13.92 -13.53 -6.73
N GLU A 124 -13.34 -12.75 -5.82
CA GLU A 124 -13.43 -12.94 -4.39
C GLU A 124 -14.84 -12.62 -3.91
N LYS A 125 -15.27 -13.31 -2.85
CA LYS A 125 -16.51 -12.94 -2.17
C LYS A 125 -16.32 -11.58 -1.51
N THR A 126 -17.25 -10.67 -1.72
CA THR A 126 -17.26 -9.35 -1.11
C THR A 126 -18.57 -9.11 -0.36
N HIS A 127 -18.56 -8.14 0.57
CA HIS A 127 -19.80 -7.66 1.17
C HIS A 127 -20.63 -6.90 0.13
N LYS A 128 -21.96 -6.80 0.31
CA LYS A 128 -22.88 -6.15 -0.65
C LYS A 128 -22.57 -4.67 -0.95
N VAL A 129 -21.84 -3.99 -0.06
CA VAL A 129 -21.39 -2.59 -0.23
C VAL A 129 -19.89 -2.48 -0.58
N SER A 130 -19.26 -3.59 -0.96
CA SER A 130 -17.87 -3.68 -1.38
C SER A 130 -17.79 -4.15 -2.83
N ASN A 131 -16.61 -4.10 -3.43
CA ASN A 131 -16.37 -4.49 -4.82
C ASN A 131 -14.96 -5.08 -4.97
N PRO A 132 -14.75 -6.11 -5.80
CA PRO A 132 -13.43 -6.60 -6.22
C PRO A 132 -12.41 -5.53 -6.68
N ALA A 133 -12.88 -4.37 -7.18
CA ALA A 133 -12.08 -3.23 -7.57
C ALA A 133 -12.03 -2.12 -6.48
N THR A 134 -11.68 -2.50 -5.24
CA THR A 134 -11.58 -1.55 -4.11
C THR A 134 -10.18 -0.96 -3.93
N SER A 135 -9.13 -1.75 -4.19
CA SER A 135 -7.74 -1.29 -4.00
C SER A 135 -7.46 -0.08 -4.90
N THR A 136 -6.89 0.97 -4.32
CA THR A 136 -6.39 2.14 -5.05
C THR A 136 -5.02 1.81 -5.63
N PRO A 137 -4.74 2.16 -6.90
CA PRO A 137 -3.41 1.97 -7.46
C PRO A 137 -2.37 2.85 -6.74
N VAL A 138 -1.08 2.64 -7.05
CA VAL A 138 0.01 3.55 -6.66
C VAL A 138 0.90 3.81 -7.87
N THR A 139 1.59 4.95 -7.91
CA THR A 139 2.58 5.25 -8.95
C THR A 139 3.89 5.79 -8.37
N ASP A 140 5.01 5.44 -9.01
CA ASP A 140 6.33 6.05 -8.77
C ASP A 140 6.63 7.24 -9.70
N GLY A 141 5.73 7.56 -10.63
CA GLY A 141 5.90 8.56 -11.69
C GLY A 141 6.37 8.03 -13.03
N GLU A 142 6.80 6.77 -13.10
CA GLU A 142 7.19 6.07 -14.34
C GLU A 142 6.21 4.93 -14.67
N ARG A 143 5.72 4.27 -13.62
CA ARG A 143 4.89 3.07 -13.62
C ARG A 143 3.69 3.27 -12.70
N VAL A 144 2.63 2.55 -12.99
CA VAL A 144 1.45 2.44 -12.15
C VAL A 144 1.23 0.99 -11.77
N TYR A 145 0.96 0.77 -10.49
CA TYR A 145 0.85 -0.53 -9.84
C TYR A 145 -0.59 -0.73 -9.40
N TYR A 146 -1.26 -1.71 -9.99
CA TYR A 146 -2.63 -2.09 -9.65
C TYR A 146 -2.61 -3.38 -8.85
N TYR A 147 -3.43 -3.45 -7.81
CA TYR A 147 -3.65 -4.65 -7.03
C TYR A 147 -5.12 -5.05 -7.10
N PHE A 148 -5.36 -6.34 -7.32
CA PHE A 148 -6.68 -6.95 -7.21
C PHE A 148 -6.54 -8.20 -6.36
N ALA A 149 -7.36 -8.32 -5.32
CA ALA A 149 -7.19 -9.40 -4.35
C ALA A 149 -7.49 -10.79 -4.93
N SER A 150 -8.23 -10.82 -6.05
CA SER A 150 -8.49 -12.01 -6.86
C SER A 150 -7.44 -12.41 -7.89
N ALA A 151 -6.51 -11.51 -8.23
CA ALA A 151 -5.67 -11.72 -9.41
C ALA A 151 -4.18 -11.52 -9.14
N GLY A 152 -3.79 -10.54 -8.33
CA GLY A 152 -2.38 -10.18 -8.20
C GLY A 152 -2.10 -8.69 -8.27
N ILE A 153 -0.82 -8.40 -8.44
CA ILE A 153 -0.30 -7.08 -8.79
C ILE A 153 0.01 -7.05 -10.28
N PHE A 154 -0.40 -5.97 -10.95
CA PHE A 154 -0.17 -5.74 -12.37
C PHE A 154 0.41 -4.34 -12.57
N VAL A 155 1.50 -4.26 -13.33
CA VAL A 155 2.27 -3.02 -13.48
C VAL A 155 2.32 -2.60 -14.93
N PHE A 156 2.02 -1.32 -15.16
CA PHE A 156 2.01 -0.72 -16.49
C PHE A 156 2.84 0.56 -16.49
N LYS A 157 3.38 0.91 -17.64
CA LYS A 157 3.78 2.30 -17.94
C LYS A 157 2.54 3.18 -18.07
N PHE A 158 2.72 4.50 -18.06
CA PHE A 158 1.61 5.45 -18.17
C PHE A 158 0.86 5.39 -19.51
N ASP A 159 1.48 4.86 -20.56
CA ASP A 159 0.84 4.58 -21.86
C ASP A 159 0.03 3.26 -21.88
N GLY A 160 0.04 2.50 -20.78
CA GLY A 160 -0.66 1.22 -20.66
C GLY A 160 0.15 0.02 -21.15
N THR A 161 1.45 0.19 -21.45
CA THR A 161 2.35 -0.93 -21.76
C THR A 161 2.60 -1.78 -20.51
N PRO A 162 2.36 -3.11 -20.54
CA PRO A 162 2.64 -3.98 -19.40
C PRO A 162 4.14 -4.05 -19.11
N VAL A 163 4.51 -4.12 -17.83
CA VAL A 163 5.91 -4.21 -17.38
C VAL A 163 6.16 -5.57 -16.74
N TRP A 164 5.44 -5.90 -15.67
CA TRP A 164 5.48 -7.19 -15.00
C TRP A 164 4.18 -7.39 -14.20
N ASN A 165 3.92 -8.64 -13.79
CA ASN A 165 2.83 -8.97 -12.88
C ASN A 165 3.31 -9.95 -11.80
N PHE A 166 2.68 -9.90 -10.64
CA PHE A 166 2.87 -10.84 -9.54
C PHE A 166 1.51 -11.49 -9.22
N PRO A 167 1.24 -12.70 -9.73
CA PRO A 167 -0.06 -13.34 -9.55
C PRO A 167 -0.28 -13.75 -8.09
N PHE A 168 -1.53 -13.61 -7.63
CA PHE A 168 -1.97 -14.19 -6.36
C PHE A 168 -3.12 -15.16 -6.62
N PRO A 169 -3.28 -16.21 -5.79
CA PRO A 169 -4.55 -16.93 -5.75
C PRO A 169 -5.67 -15.99 -5.31
N THR A 170 -6.91 -16.33 -5.66
CA THR A 170 -8.08 -15.61 -5.17
C THR A 170 -8.09 -15.62 -3.64
N ILE A 171 -8.21 -14.44 -3.04
CA ILE A 171 -8.19 -14.27 -1.58
C ILE A 171 -9.47 -14.81 -0.93
N GLU A 172 -9.34 -15.38 0.27
CA GLU A 172 -10.51 -15.70 1.11
C GLU A 172 -10.78 -14.58 2.11
N THR A 173 -11.92 -13.90 1.93
CA THR A 173 -12.29 -12.73 2.74
C THR A 173 -13.76 -12.79 3.16
N ALA A 174 -14.08 -12.19 4.31
CA ALA A 174 -15.48 -12.03 4.72
C ALA A 174 -16.16 -10.88 3.96
N ASN A 175 -15.43 -9.76 3.77
CA ASN A 175 -15.99 -8.51 3.25
C ASN A 175 -15.31 -7.98 1.97
N GLY A 176 -14.41 -8.74 1.34
CA GLY A 176 -13.51 -8.25 0.30
C GLY A 176 -12.21 -7.70 0.87
N SER A 177 -11.37 -7.15 -0.01
CA SER A 177 -10.11 -6.49 0.36
C SER A 177 -10.25 -4.97 0.29
N GLY A 178 -9.74 -4.26 1.30
CA GLY A 178 -9.78 -2.79 1.37
C GLY A 178 -8.41 -2.12 1.30
N THR A 179 -7.34 -2.90 1.40
CA THR A 179 -5.96 -2.40 1.40
C THR A 179 -5.51 -2.00 0.00
N SER A 180 -4.59 -1.04 -0.04
CA SER A 180 -3.90 -0.63 -1.26
C SER A 180 -2.38 -0.88 -1.15
N PRO A 181 -1.66 -1.05 -2.26
CA PRO A 181 -0.20 -1.05 -2.26
C PRO A 181 0.36 0.35 -1.94
N MET A 182 1.57 0.39 -1.38
CA MET A 182 2.32 1.63 -1.14
C MET A 182 3.79 1.47 -1.55
N ILE A 183 4.46 2.57 -1.88
CA ILE A 183 5.88 2.57 -2.28
C ILE A 183 6.78 3.09 -1.17
N ALA A 184 7.76 2.28 -0.77
CA ALA A 184 8.76 2.63 0.24
C ALA A 184 10.18 2.42 -0.30
N GLY A 185 10.86 3.51 -0.70
CA GLY A 185 12.14 3.38 -1.38
C GLY A 185 11.99 2.56 -2.66
N GLU A 186 12.76 1.48 -2.80
CA GLU A 186 12.68 0.55 -3.94
C GLU A 186 11.61 -0.54 -3.77
N LEU A 187 10.88 -0.55 -2.65
CA LEU A 187 9.88 -1.57 -2.36
C LEU A 187 8.47 -1.14 -2.76
N LEU A 188 7.72 -2.07 -3.33
CA LEU A 188 6.27 -2.06 -3.38
C LEU A 188 5.76 -2.96 -2.25
N VAL A 189 5.05 -2.37 -1.29
CA VAL A 189 4.60 -3.04 -0.08
C VAL A 189 3.09 -3.23 -0.14
N LEU A 190 2.63 -4.43 0.22
CA LEU A 190 1.22 -4.80 0.21
C LEU A 190 0.86 -5.60 1.48
N ASN A 191 -0.16 -5.13 2.19
CA ASN A 191 -0.87 -5.93 3.18
C ASN A 191 -1.79 -6.93 2.45
N ARG A 192 -1.76 -8.20 2.83
CA ARG A 192 -2.67 -9.24 2.35
C ARG A 192 -3.09 -10.12 3.52
N ASP A 193 -3.83 -9.50 4.43
CA ASP A 193 -4.40 -10.13 5.61
C ASP A 193 -5.77 -10.76 5.27
N GLU A 194 -5.77 -12.07 5.04
CA GLU A 194 -6.94 -12.89 4.71
C GLU A 194 -7.44 -13.69 5.91
N LEU A 195 -8.57 -14.39 5.75
CA LEU A 195 -9.19 -15.12 6.85
C LEU A 195 -8.28 -16.20 7.45
N ALA A 196 -7.60 -16.97 6.60
CA ALA A 196 -6.75 -18.07 7.03
C ALA A 196 -5.31 -17.64 7.35
N LYS A 197 -4.83 -16.54 6.77
CA LYS A 197 -3.41 -16.15 6.83
C LYS A 197 -3.23 -14.64 6.75
N ALA A 198 -2.41 -14.07 7.63
CA ALA A 198 -2.05 -12.66 7.57
C ALA A 198 -0.62 -12.46 7.03
N THR A 199 -0.45 -11.65 5.98
CA THR A 199 0.85 -11.45 5.34
C THR A 199 1.12 -9.99 4.97
N LEU A 200 2.35 -9.54 5.18
CA LEU A 200 2.89 -8.30 4.63
C LEU A 200 3.98 -8.68 3.62
N ILE A 201 3.84 -8.18 2.40
CA ILE A 201 4.69 -8.57 1.27
C ILE A 201 5.42 -7.33 0.79
N ALA A 202 6.72 -7.45 0.53
CA ALA A 202 7.49 -6.44 -0.18
C ALA A 202 8.11 -7.03 -1.44
N LEU A 203 7.85 -6.36 -2.56
CA LEU A 203 8.44 -6.67 -3.86
C LEU A 203 9.41 -5.57 -4.25
N ASP A 204 10.49 -5.92 -4.93
CA ASP A 204 11.26 -4.95 -5.70
C ASP A 204 10.31 -4.31 -6.74
N ARG A 205 10.08 -3.00 -6.63
CA ARG A 205 9.06 -2.31 -7.45
C ARG A 205 9.42 -2.25 -8.93
N ARG A 206 10.67 -2.50 -9.31
CA ARG A 206 11.13 -2.40 -10.70
C ARG A 206 11.01 -3.75 -11.41
N THR A 207 11.27 -4.83 -10.69
CA THR A 207 11.37 -6.19 -11.25
C THR A 207 10.23 -7.11 -10.84
N GLY A 208 9.49 -6.78 -9.78
CA GLY A 208 8.44 -7.64 -9.21
C GLY A 208 8.95 -8.82 -8.38
N LYS A 209 10.28 -8.96 -8.20
CA LYS A 209 10.85 -10.02 -7.36
C LYS A 209 10.48 -9.79 -5.90
N GLU A 210 10.09 -10.86 -5.20
CA GLU A 210 9.85 -10.79 -3.76
C GLU A 210 11.16 -10.50 -3.02
N ALA A 211 11.19 -9.37 -2.31
CA ALA A 211 12.32 -9.00 -1.47
C ALA A 211 12.21 -9.70 -0.12
N TRP A 212 11.02 -9.65 0.49
CA TRP A 212 10.71 -10.36 1.71
C TRP A 212 9.19 -10.50 1.90
N ARG A 213 8.81 -11.39 2.81
CA ARG A 213 7.44 -11.61 3.24
C ARG A 213 7.41 -11.91 4.73
N TYR A 214 6.58 -11.15 5.44
CA TYR A 214 6.26 -11.42 6.83
C TYR A 214 4.92 -12.16 6.92
N VAL A 215 4.90 -13.27 7.64
CA VAL A 215 3.67 -14.02 7.98
C VAL A 215 3.36 -13.80 9.44
N ASN A 216 2.15 -13.31 9.76
CA ASN A 216 1.74 -13.04 11.13
C ASN A 216 1.31 -14.33 11.83
N ASN A 217 2.26 -14.98 12.51
CA ASN A 217 2.01 -16.18 13.32
C ASN A 217 1.92 -15.88 14.83
N VAL A 218 1.93 -14.61 15.22
CA VAL A 218 2.01 -14.18 16.63
C VAL A 218 0.67 -13.68 17.18
N ASN A 219 -0.37 -13.59 16.35
CA ASN A 219 -1.70 -13.20 16.82
C ASN A 219 -2.30 -14.34 17.68
N PRO A 220 -2.69 -14.08 18.95
CA PRO A 220 -3.26 -15.09 19.84
C PRO A 220 -4.54 -15.75 19.34
N ARG A 221 -5.27 -15.10 18.41
CA ARG A 221 -6.50 -15.61 17.79
C ARG A 221 -6.24 -16.39 16.51
N GLY A 222 -4.99 -16.79 16.27
CA GLY A 222 -4.57 -17.62 15.15
C GLY A 222 -3.94 -16.84 13.98
N PRO A 223 -3.41 -17.56 12.98
CA PRO A 223 -2.50 -17.04 11.95
C PRO A 223 -3.17 -16.15 10.90
N GLY A 224 -4.49 -16.07 10.90
CA GLY A 224 -5.28 -15.23 10.02
C GLY A 224 -5.82 -13.99 10.70
N GLY A 225 -6.92 -13.48 10.14
CA GLY A 225 -7.56 -12.28 10.63
C GLY A 225 -7.42 -11.15 9.64
N GLN A 226 -8.56 -10.70 9.14
CA GLN A 226 -8.59 -9.68 8.11
C GLN A 226 -8.11 -8.34 8.65
N SER A 227 -7.39 -7.62 7.82
CA SER A 227 -7.13 -6.19 7.94
C SER A 227 -7.43 -5.54 6.59
N TYR A 228 -7.98 -4.35 6.63
CA TYR A 228 -8.30 -3.56 5.45
C TYR A 228 -7.37 -2.35 5.31
N ALA A 229 -6.51 -2.11 6.30
CA ALA A 229 -5.62 -0.97 6.33
C ALA A 229 -4.52 -1.08 5.27
N THR A 230 -4.26 0.07 4.63
CA THR A 230 -3.10 0.29 3.77
C THR A 230 -1.88 0.57 4.66
N PRO A 231 -0.71 -0.05 4.42
CA PRO A 231 0.52 0.30 5.14
C PRO A 231 0.95 1.75 4.89
N VAL A 232 1.59 2.38 5.86
CA VAL A 232 2.17 3.73 5.74
C VAL A 232 3.62 3.73 6.22
N LEU A 233 4.38 4.76 5.88
CA LEU A 233 5.73 4.96 6.43
C LEU A 233 5.71 5.89 7.63
N TRP A 234 6.45 5.52 8.68
CA TRP A 234 6.71 6.42 9.79
C TRP A 234 8.05 6.12 10.43
N LYS A 235 8.89 7.16 10.59
CA LYS A 235 10.23 7.06 11.21
C LYS A 235 11.07 5.88 10.67
N GLY A 236 11.06 5.69 9.34
CA GLY A 236 11.81 4.65 8.65
C GLY A 236 11.21 3.24 8.70
N ASN A 237 10.02 3.06 9.29
CA ASN A 237 9.35 1.77 9.40
C ASN A 237 8.04 1.75 8.59
N ILE A 238 7.67 0.56 8.11
CA ILE A 238 6.33 0.30 7.59
C ILE A 238 5.41 0.09 8.78
N VAL A 239 4.42 0.95 8.95
CA VAL A 239 3.41 0.84 10.00
C VAL A 239 2.12 0.31 9.39
N LEU A 240 1.55 -0.70 10.04
CA LEU A 240 0.31 -1.34 9.61
C LEU A 240 -0.62 -1.55 10.80
N HIS A 241 -1.88 -1.17 10.64
CA HIS A 241 -2.94 -1.53 11.55
C HIS A 241 -3.54 -2.88 11.14
N ARG A 242 -3.38 -3.88 11.98
CA ARG A 242 -3.85 -5.25 11.77
C ARG A 242 -4.93 -5.58 12.77
N ARG A 243 -5.52 -6.77 12.62
CA ARG A 243 -6.36 -7.32 13.67
C ARG A 243 -5.57 -7.41 14.98
N ASP A 244 -6.09 -6.75 16.01
CA ASP A 244 -5.58 -6.73 17.38
C ASP A 244 -4.28 -5.95 17.64
N GLU A 245 -3.68 -5.32 16.63
CA GLU A 245 -2.41 -4.61 16.80
C GLU A 245 -2.19 -3.48 15.80
N VAL A 246 -1.44 -2.47 16.22
CA VAL A 246 -0.70 -1.59 15.33
C VAL A 246 0.76 -2.00 15.42
N VAL A 247 1.37 -2.34 14.30
CA VAL A 247 2.72 -2.92 14.24
C VAL A 247 3.60 -2.17 13.26
N ALA A 248 4.86 -1.95 13.64
CA ALA A 248 5.90 -1.46 12.76
C ALA A 248 6.80 -2.61 12.30
N HIS A 249 7.13 -2.58 11.01
CA HIS A 249 8.01 -3.50 10.33
C HIS A 249 9.22 -2.77 9.73
N SER A 250 10.39 -3.40 9.84
CA SER A 250 11.62 -2.98 9.20
C SER A 250 11.46 -3.00 7.68
N LEU A 251 11.98 -1.98 6.99
CA LEU A 251 12.03 -1.95 5.53
C LEU A 251 12.97 -2.99 4.95
N ALA A 252 14.04 -3.35 5.66
CA ALA A 252 15.09 -4.21 5.13
C ALA A 252 14.63 -5.66 4.95
N ASP A 253 13.84 -6.17 5.89
CA ASP A 253 13.53 -7.60 6.01
C ASP A 253 12.12 -7.90 6.52
N GLY A 254 11.30 -6.88 6.77
CA GLY A 254 9.94 -7.04 7.28
C GLY A 254 9.85 -7.52 8.73
N THR A 255 10.96 -7.54 9.48
CA THR A 255 10.95 -7.91 10.90
C THR A 255 10.13 -6.93 11.72
N ARG A 256 9.44 -7.41 12.76
CA ARG A 256 8.67 -6.55 13.68
C ARG A 256 9.64 -5.74 14.53
N VAL A 257 9.42 -4.42 14.59
CA VAL A 257 10.26 -3.48 15.36
C VAL A 257 9.60 -3.12 16.69
N TRP A 258 8.32 -2.76 16.64
CA TRP A 258 7.49 -2.51 17.81
C TRP A 258 6.02 -2.75 17.47
N TRP A 259 5.18 -2.92 18.48
CA TRP A 259 3.74 -3.08 18.32
C TRP A 259 2.99 -2.54 19.55
N VAL A 260 1.74 -2.17 19.33
CA VAL A 260 0.77 -1.83 20.37
C VAL A 260 -0.46 -2.69 20.16
N THR A 261 -0.90 -3.40 21.20
CA THR A 261 -2.14 -4.17 21.16
C THR A 261 -3.33 -3.22 21.20
N VAL A 262 -4.24 -3.35 20.24
CA VAL A 262 -5.47 -2.57 20.18
C VAL A 262 -6.63 -3.49 19.82
N PRO A 263 -7.74 -3.51 20.56
CA PRO A 263 -8.88 -4.36 20.21
C PRO A 263 -9.54 -3.82 18.93
N SER A 264 -9.14 -4.33 17.76
CA SER A 264 -9.61 -3.83 16.47
C SER A 264 -9.53 -4.87 15.35
N SER A 265 -10.28 -4.65 14.29
CA SER A 265 -10.22 -5.42 13.04
C SER A 265 -9.21 -4.88 12.02
N GLY A 266 -8.40 -3.87 12.35
CA GLY A 266 -7.42 -3.33 11.40
C GLY A 266 -8.05 -2.62 10.20
N ALA A 267 -9.19 -1.94 10.38
CA ALA A 267 -9.91 -1.31 9.26
C ALA A 267 -9.36 0.07 8.87
N ALA A 268 -8.87 0.85 9.84
CA ALA A 268 -8.41 2.21 9.58
C ALA A 268 -6.91 2.25 9.22
N THR A 269 -6.58 2.82 8.07
CA THR A 269 -5.20 3.18 7.70
C THR A 269 -4.64 4.22 8.67
N PRO A 270 -3.49 3.95 9.33
CA PRO A 270 -2.82 4.93 10.20
C PRO A 270 -2.50 6.23 9.48
N VAL A 271 -2.47 7.33 10.23
CA VAL A 271 -1.99 8.64 9.74
C VAL A 271 -0.80 9.07 10.57
N ALA A 272 0.32 9.31 9.90
CA ALA A 272 1.57 9.69 10.53
C ALA A 272 1.85 11.20 10.33
N THR A 273 2.34 11.82 11.39
CA THR A 273 3.01 13.13 11.40
C THR A 273 4.46 12.94 11.84
N ASP A 274 5.26 14.00 11.89
CA ASP A 274 6.65 13.88 12.35
C ASP A 274 6.73 13.35 13.80
N ASP A 275 5.80 13.78 14.66
CA ASP A 275 5.85 13.50 16.10
C ASP A 275 4.85 12.44 16.57
N ALA A 276 3.74 12.26 15.86
CA ALA A 276 2.64 11.41 16.30
C ALA A 276 2.11 10.48 15.20
N LEU A 277 1.61 9.32 15.62
CA LEU A 277 0.88 8.36 14.80
C LEU A 277 -0.55 8.25 15.32
N TYR A 278 -1.53 8.45 14.43
CA TYR A 278 -2.96 8.38 14.73
C TYR A 278 -3.56 7.13 14.10
N VAL A 279 -4.32 6.38 14.90
CA VAL A 279 -5.08 5.21 14.43
C VAL A 279 -6.47 5.25 15.03
N ALA A 280 -7.49 5.18 14.18
CA ALA A 280 -8.86 5.02 14.64
C ALA A 280 -9.14 3.53 14.87
N THR A 281 -9.62 3.19 16.06
CA THR A 281 -9.99 1.82 16.43
C THR A 281 -11.46 1.77 16.77
N LEU A 282 -12.10 0.64 16.48
CA LEU A 282 -13.43 0.34 16.98
C LEU A 282 -13.30 -0.15 18.43
N ASP A 283 -13.82 0.60 19.40
CA ASP A 283 -14.06 0.01 20.71
C ASP A 283 -15.29 -0.90 20.63
N SER A 284 -15.10 -2.18 20.91
CA SER A 284 -16.20 -3.16 20.96
C SER A 284 -16.90 -3.18 22.32
N GLY A 285 -16.54 -2.27 23.24
CA GLY A 285 -17.12 -2.17 24.59
C GLY A 285 -16.70 -3.31 25.51
N ARG A 286 -15.79 -4.19 25.08
CA ARG A 286 -15.22 -5.24 25.93
C ARG A 286 -14.14 -4.62 26.81
N ARG A 287 -14.58 -4.05 27.95
CA ARG A 287 -13.68 -3.77 29.07
C ARG A 287 -13.01 -5.09 29.48
N THR A 288 -11.69 -5.11 29.44
CA THR A 288 -10.86 -6.17 30.05
C THR A 288 -11.12 -6.25 31.54
#